data_AF-A0A5B9DD56-F1
#
_entry.id   AF-A0A5B9DD56-F1
#
_cell.length_a   1.000
_cell.length_b   1.000
_cell.length_c   1.000
_cell.angle_alpha   90.00
_cell.angle_beta   90.00
_cell.angle_gamma   90.00
#
_symmetry.space_group_name_H-M   'P 1'
#
loop_
_entity.id
_entity.type
_entity.pdbx_description
1 polymer ?
#
loop_
_entity_poly.entity_id
_entity_poly.type
_entity_poly.pdbx_seq_one_letter_code
_entity_poly.pdbx_strand_id
1 'polypeptide(L)'
;MNEVNHPYIRHIPTYTQHVNGCGLSSLLMLVDLPKNIEISEFLDKIWDKISGIFGKTSFNQKDLKLAVALQYLLLKSVGISNKDALYKFFNERLEYLYEDHKIINKYNQEQFRQNLLNKHQIDEAYTFLHYLEGDHDYITPLILMTNIHTMKTDAELKIIAEIFNYEFLYQDSEDQTGAFYFSKQDLVKKIPETTKEKWKKLEEFSNNPEVIILYGQFHHWLAIRGIYRIHQLTHLKKTQDIENLDNIEESDEKIESYEWNRKSMIIDMNDPATSTTVQLNFSQLSEGDRFYILKKRPNTDFKIFKNFLKYIEKDIKEEEKRWKNFLKKKVKEKPKQKEPTIDLTDEEASIAAKYESKIKEILDGSINSNQEQKYRIIKLKEPPNVNEAPKEKSEDNEDYPKFWDMMDDE
;
A
#
# COMPACT_ATOMS: atom_id res chain seq x y z
N MET A 1 45.78 7.97 -9.70
CA MET A 1 44.77 8.67 -8.87
C MET A 1 43.42 8.30 -9.45
N ASN A 2 42.65 7.48 -8.73
CA ASN A 2 41.26 7.19 -9.10
C ASN A 2 40.40 8.38 -8.64
N GLU A 3 39.58 8.94 -9.53
CA GLU A 3 38.61 9.97 -9.13
C GLU A 3 37.72 9.42 -8.01
N VAL A 4 37.68 10.12 -6.87
CA VAL A 4 36.76 9.78 -5.79
C VAL A 4 35.37 10.20 -6.23
N ASN A 5 34.62 9.26 -6.83
CA ASN A 5 33.22 9.47 -7.15
C ASN A 5 32.43 9.71 -5.85
N HIS A 6 31.95 10.93 -5.68
CA HIS A 6 31.11 11.31 -4.57
C HIS A 6 29.78 10.55 -4.63
N PRO A 7 29.28 10.03 -3.48
CA PRO A 7 28.06 9.27 -3.45
C PRO A 7 26.88 10.21 -3.70
N TYR A 8 26.00 9.81 -4.63
CA TYR A 8 24.75 10.50 -4.88
C TYR A 8 23.66 9.90 -3.98
N ILE A 9 23.20 10.70 -3.01
CA ILE A 9 22.09 10.33 -2.12
C ILE A 9 20.86 11.10 -2.57
N ARG A 10 19.85 10.37 -3.07
CA ARG A 10 18.63 10.96 -3.59
C ARG A 10 17.79 11.56 -2.47
N HIS A 11 17.38 12.80 -2.68
CA HIS A 11 16.32 13.45 -1.92
C HIS A 11 14.98 13.12 -2.58
N ILE A 12 14.42 11.97 -2.20
CA ILE A 12 13.09 11.49 -2.59
C ILE A 12 12.08 11.70 -1.46
N PRO A 13 10.79 11.92 -1.76
CA PRO A 13 9.77 12.09 -0.73
C PRO A 13 9.59 10.83 0.11
N THR A 14 9.07 11.00 1.32
CA THR A 14 8.59 9.93 2.20
C THR A 14 7.08 9.84 2.08
N TYR A 15 6.56 8.66 1.78
CA TYR A 15 5.13 8.37 1.74
C TYR A 15 4.75 7.32 2.77
N THR A 16 3.54 7.42 3.30
CA THR A 16 2.91 6.36 4.09
C THR A 16 2.40 5.24 3.17
N GLN A 17 1.86 4.17 3.75
CA GLN A 17 1.29 3.04 3.02
C GLN A 17 -0.10 2.63 3.53
N HIS A 18 -0.84 1.94 2.66
CA HIS A 18 -1.90 1.04 3.08
C HIS A 18 -1.31 -0.21 3.75
N VAL A 19 -2.13 -0.99 4.45
CA VAL A 19 -1.70 -2.28 5.02
C VAL A 19 -1.10 -3.15 3.90
N ASN A 20 0.12 -3.67 4.08
CA ASN A 20 0.91 -4.41 3.08
C ASN A 20 1.18 -3.66 1.75
N GLY A 21 0.95 -2.35 1.70
CA GLY A 21 1.11 -1.49 0.52
C GLY A 21 2.53 -0.95 0.30
N CYS A 22 3.54 -1.53 0.94
CA CYS A 22 4.91 -0.98 0.97
C CYS A 22 5.53 -0.94 -0.42
N GLY A 23 5.26 -1.95 -1.26
CA GLY A 23 5.79 -2.00 -2.63
C GLY A 23 5.31 -0.84 -3.50
N LEU A 24 4.01 -0.54 -3.46
CA LEU A 24 3.42 0.59 -4.20
C LEU A 24 3.99 1.92 -3.71
N SER A 25 4.07 2.08 -2.39
CA SER A 25 4.52 3.32 -1.75
C SER A 25 6.00 3.57 -2.03
N SER A 26 6.85 2.55 -1.90
CA SER A 26 8.28 2.63 -2.22
C SER A 26 8.52 2.97 -3.68
N LEU A 27 7.75 2.39 -4.61
CA LEU A 27 7.85 2.75 -6.02
C LEU A 27 7.43 4.21 -6.28
N LEU A 28 6.36 4.70 -5.65
CA LEU A 28 5.94 6.11 -5.75
C LEU A 28 7.03 7.07 -5.24
N MET A 29 7.73 6.72 -4.15
CA MET A 29 8.84 7.54 -3.65
C MET A 29 10.00 7.56 -4.66
N LEU A 30 10.38 6.41 -5.21
CA LEU A 30 11.49 6.28 -6.15
C LEU A 30 11.25 6.97 -7.49
N VAL A 31 10.00 6.97 -7.97
CA VAL A 31 9.60 7.72 -9.16
C VAL A 31 9.72 9.22 -8.93
N ASP A 32 9.79 9.70 -7.68
CA ASP A 32 10.02 11.11 -7.35
C ASP A 32 9.02 12.03 -8.08
N LEU A 33 7.72 11.81 -7.80
CA LEU A 33 6.61 12.53 -8.45
C LEU A 33 6.76 14.06 -8.47
N PRO A 34 7.26 14.74 -7.41
CA PRO A 34 7.52 16.18 -7.47
C PRO A 34 8.46 16.61 -8.60
N LYS A 35 9.36 15.72 -9.05
CA LYS A 35 10.27 15.96 -10.18
C LYS A 35 9.81 15.33 -11.50
N ASN A 36 8.78 14.49 -11.49
CA ASN A 36 8.23 13.80 -12.67
C ASN A 36 6.77 14.21 -12.87
N ILE A 37 6.57 15.42 -13.39
CA ILE A 37 5.26 16.07 -13.53
C ILE A 37 4.33 15.24 -14.42
N GLU A 38 4.83 14.67 -15.52
CA GLU A 38 4.03 13.86 -16.44
C GLU A 38 3.41 12.63 -15.76
N ILE A 39 4.17 11.98 -14.87
CA ILE A 39 3.69 10.83 -14.10
C ILE A 39 2.69 11.29 -13.03
N SER A 40 3.00 12.39 -12.33
CA SER A 40 2.08 12.96 -11.33
C SER A 40 0.72 13.30 -11.96
N GLU A 41 0.71 14.03 -13.07
CA GLU A 41 -0.52 14.39 -13.77
C GLU A 41 -1.28 13.17 -14.29
N PHE A 42 -0.57 12.14 -14.76
CA PHE A 42 -1.20 10.90 -15.18
C PHE A 42 -1.91 10.22 -14.02
N LEU A 43 -1.25 10.07 -12.87
CA LEU A 43 -1.83 9.45 -11.68
C LEU A 43 -2.99 10.27 -11.11
N ASP A 44 -2.86 11.60 -11.07
CA ASP A 44 -3.94 12.50 -10.65
C ASP A 44 -5.17 12.34 -11.58
N LYS A 45 -4.97 12.24 -12.90
CA LYS A 45 -6.06 11.95 -13.87
C LYS A 45 -6.70 10.57 -13.66
N ILE A 46 -5.93 9.55 -13.26
CA ILE A 46 -6.49 8.24 -12.90
C ILE A 46 -7.36 8.38 -11.67
N TRP A 47 -6.83 9.00 -10.62
CA TRP A 47 -7.56 9.23 -9.37
C TRP A 47 -8.86 9.98 -9.61
N ASP A 48 -8.84 11.07 -10.37
CA ASP A 48 -10.03 11.87 -10.67
C ASP A 48 -11.13 11.02 -11.32
N LYS A 49 -10.78 10.12 -12.24
CA LYS A 49 -11.73 9.21 -12.90
C LYS A 49 -12.32 8.20 -11.94
N ILE A 50 -11.51 7.60 -11.05
CA ILE A 50 -11.98 6.53 -10.17
C ILE A 50 -12.51 7.04 -8.83
N SER A 51 -12.28 8.30 -8.47
CA SER A 51 -12.69 8.84 -7.18
C SER A 51 -14.20 8.70 -6.92
N GLY A 52 -15.02 8.80 -7.98
CA GLY A 52 -16.47 8.65 -7.94
C GLY A 52 -16.97 7.28 -7.45
N ILE A 53 -16.23 6.18 -7.71
CA ILE A 53 -16.60 4.84 -7.24
C ILE A 53 -16.36 4.65 -5.74
N PHE A 54 -15.41 5.39 -5.15
CA PHE A 54 -15.12 5.29 -3.72
C PHE A 54 -16.04 6.16 -2.85
N GLY A 55 -16.84 7.06 -3.43
CA GLY A 55 -17.71 7.97 -2.67
C GLY A 55 -16.90 8.96 -1.83
N LYS A 56 -17.45 9.40 -0.67
CA LYS A 56 -16.79 10.33 0.26
C LYS A 56 -15.70 9.63 1.10
N THR A 57 -14.82 8.83 0.50
CA THR A 57 -13.70 8.25 1.25
C THR A 57 -12.73 9.33 1.71
N SER A 58 -12.39 9.28 3.00
CA SER A 58 -11.44 10.16 3.66
C SER A 58 -10.00 9.67 3.47
N PHE A 59 -9.56 9.44 2.23
CA PHE A 59 -8.12 9.39 1.97
C PHE A 59 -7.61 10.83 2.10
N ASN A 60 -7.36 11.27 3.34
CA ASN A 60 -6.94 12.63 3.60
C ASN A 60 -5.50 12.88 3.12
N GLN A 61 -4.73 11.81 2.96
CA GLN A 61 -3.34 11.88 2.51
C GLN A 61 -3.24 11.59 1.00
N LYS A 62 -2.48 12.44 0.28
CA LYS A 62 -2.35 12.38 -1.19
C LYS A 62 -1.68 11.08 -1.65
N ASP A 63 -0.66 10.62 -0.94
CA ASP A 63 0.08 9.40 -1.22
C ASP A 63 -0.79 8.14 -1.17
N LEU A 64 -1.72 8.03 -0.22
CA LEU A 64 -2.68 6.92 -0.17
C LEU A 64 -3.59 6.88 -1.41
N LYS A 65 -3.98 8.03 -1.96
CA LYS A 65 -4.76 8.11 -3.22
C LYS A 65 -3.92 7.63 -4.41
N LEU A 66 -2.65 8.02 -4.45
CA LEU A 66 -1.72 7.60 -5.50
C LEU A 66 -1.48 6.09 -5.46
N ALA A 67 -1.38 5.49 -4.27
CA ALA A 67 -1.28 4.04 -4.13
C ALA A 67 -2.54 3.32 -4.66
N VAL A 68 -3.74 3.88 -4.42
CA VAL A 68 -5.00 3.38 -4.99
C VAL A 68 -4.99 3.47 -6.52
N ALA A 69 -4.56 4.60 -7.08
CA ALA A 69 -4.40 4.75 -8.53
C ALA A 69 -3.39 3.73 -9.11
N LEU A 70 -2.26 3.47 -8.44
CA LEU A 70 -1.31 2.43 -8.87
C LEU A 70 -1.92 1.03 -8.84
N GLN A 71 -2.63 0.68 -7.78
CA GLN A 71 -3.28 -0.62 -7.70
C GLN A 71 -4.30 -0.80 -8.82
N TYR A 72 -5.04 0.26 -9.13
CA TYR A 72 -6.04 0.24 -10.18
C TYR A 72 -5.40 0.05 -11.56
N LEU A 73 -4.29 0.76 -11.82
CA LEU A 73 -3.50 0.56 -13.04
C LEU A 73 -2.94 -0.86 -13.14
N LEU A 74 -2.42 -1.42 -12.04
CA LEU A 74 -1.93 -2.79 -12.00
C LEU A 74 -3.03 -3.78 -12.40
N LEU A 75 -4.19 -3.73 -11.74
CA LEU A 75 -5.33 -4.59 -12.08
C LEU A 75 -5.81 -4.41 -13.52
N LYS A 76 -5.83 -3.17 -14.05
CA LYS A 76 -6.16 -2.93 -15.47
C LYS A 76 -5.11 -3.49 -16.43
N SER A 77 -3.86 -3.57 -16.00
CA SER A 77 -2.74 -4.13 -16.77
C SER A 77 -2.85 -5.65 -16.84
N VAL A 78 -3.09 -6.31 -15.71
CA VAL A 78 -3.07 -7.78 -15.59
C VAL A 78 -4.45 -8.41 -15.75
N GLY A 79 -5.44 -7.61 -16.13
CA GLY A 79 -6.78 -8.06 -16.45
C GLY A 79 -6.82 -8.99 -17.67
N ILE A 80 -7.95 -9.68 -17.83
CA ILE A 80 -8.13 -10.79 -18.76
C ILE A 80 -8.79 -10.31 -20.07
N SER A 81 -9.48 -9.18 -20.03
CA SER A 81 -10.13 -8.60 -21.22
C SER A 81 -9.14 -8.30 -22.33
N ASN A 82 -9.62 -8.43 -23.57
CA ASN A 82 -8.77 -8.17 -24.71
C ASN A 82 -8.51 -6.67 -24.90
N LYS A 83 -7.40 -6.20 -24.34
CA LYS A 83 -6.87 -4.85 -24.51
C LYS A 83 -5.60 -4.91 -25.36
N ASP A 84 -5.75 -5.19 -26.65
CA ASP A 84 -4.64 -5.42 -27.61
C ASP A 84 -3.46 -4.45 -27.41
N ALA A 85 -3.73 -3.16 -27.18
CA ALA A 85 -2.68 -2.15 -27.02
C ALA A 85 -1.92 -2.27 -25.69
N LEU A 86 -2.59 -2.60 -24.58
CA LEU A 86 -1.90 -2.83 -23.30
C LEU A 86 -1.18 -4.17 -23.32
N TYR A 87 -1.85 -5.21 -23.83
CA TYR A 87 -1.27 -6.54 -23.99
C TYR A 87 0.03 -6.47 -24.80
N LYS A 88 -0.02 -5.86 -25.98
CA LYS A 88 1.14 -5.71 -26.85
C LYS A 88 2.27 -4.96 -26.14
N PHE A 89 1.95 -3.85 -25.47
CA PHE A 89 2.94 -3.06 -24.75
C PHE A 89 3.69 -3.86 -23.68
N PHE A 90 2.97 -4.59 -22.83
CA PHE A 90 3.61 -5.36 -21.76
C PHE A 90 4.28 -6.62 -22.27
N ASN A 91 3.66 -7.35 -23.21
CA ASN A 91 4.24 -8.56 -23.78
C ASN A 91 5.54 -8.27 -24.57
N GLU A 92 5.65 -7.12 -25.24
CA GLU A 92 6.89 -6.70 -25.91
C GLU A 92 8.01 -6.32 -24.93
N ARG A 93 7.69 -5.97 -23.68
CA ARG A 93 8.66 -5.44 -22.71
C ARG A 93 9.02 -6.41 -21.58
N LEU A 94 8.07 -7.28 -21.21
CA LEU A 94 8.18 -8.21 -20.09
C LEU A 94 8.04 -9.67 -20.53
N GLU A 95 7.63 -9.92 -21.77
CA GLU A 95 7.54 -11.25 -22.36
C GLU A 95 6.76 -12.23 -21.46
N TYR A 96 7.33 -13.41 -21.20
CA TYR A 96 6.73 -14.48 -20.40
C TYR A 96 6.34 -14.04 -18.97
N LEU A 97 7.10 -13.12 -18.36
CA LEU A 97 6.80 -12.63 -17.01
C LEU A 97 5.41 -11.99 -16.93
N TYR A 98 5.00 -11.28 -17.98
CA TYR A 98 3.68 -10.65 -18.01
C TYR A 98 2.55 -11.67 -18.17
N GLU A 99 2.70 -12.66 -19.07
CA GLU A 99 1.67 -13.69 -19.26
C GLU A 99 1.51 -14.59 -18.05
N ASP A 100 2.62 -15.04 -17.45
CA ASP A 100 2.59 -15.83 -16.22
C ASP A 100 1.87 -15.07 -15.11
N HIS A 101 2.16 -13.77 -14.99
CA HIS A 101 1.54 -12.96 -13.97
C HIS A 101 0.05 -12.70 -14.20
N LYS A 102 -0.42 -12.59 -15.46
CA LYS A 102 -1.85 -12.56 -15.77
C LYS A 102 -2.56 -13.85 -15.35
N ILE A 103 -1.93 -15.00 -15.57
CA ILE A 103 -2.46 -16.31 -15.15
C ILE A 103 -2.55 -16.37 -13.61
N ILE A 104 -1.49 -15.94 -12.91
CA ILE A 104 -1.46 -15.88 -11.45
C ILE A 104 -2.54 -14.94 -10.91
N ASN A 105 -2.70 -13.74 -11.49
CA ASN A 105 -3.74 -12.80 -11.11
C ASN A 105 -5.13 -13.43 -11.27
N LYS A 106 -5.42 -14.08 -12.41
CA LYS A 106 -6.68 -14.80 -12.63
C LYS A 106 -6.91 -15.87 -11.56
N TYR A 107 -5.90 -16.68 -11.28
CA TYR A 107 -5.97 -17.71 -10.25
C TYR A 107 -6.28 -17.11 -8.87
N ASN A 108 -5.57 -16.05 -8.47
CA ASN A 108 -5.76 -15.39 -7.18
C ASN A 108 -7.17 -14.79 -7.03
N GLN A 109 -7.67 -14.09 -8.06
CA GLN A 109 -9.03 -13.56 -8.04
C GLN A 109 -10.08 -14.69 -7.97
N GLU A 110 -9.85 -15.82 -8.63
CA GLU A 110 -10.72 -16.98 -8.53
C GLU A 110 -10.70 -17.58 -7.12
N GLN A 111 -9.54 -17.65 -6.45
CA GLN A 111 -9.46 -18.08 -5.05
C GLN A 111 -10.24 -17.14 -4.11
N PHE A 112 -10.13 -15.82 -4.29
CA PHE A 112 -10.95 -14.86 -3.53
C PHE A 112 -12.44 -15.11 -3.75
N ARG A 113 -12.86 -15.30 -5.00
CA ARG A 113 -14.24 -15.61 -5.34
C ARG A 113 -14.74 -16.89 -4.68
N GLN A 114 -13.96 -17.98 -4.74
CA GLN A 114 -14.31 -19.26 -4.11
C GLN A 114 -14.42 -19.14 -2.59
N ASN A 115 -13.52 -18.39 -1.96
CA ASN A 115 -13.59 -18.13 -0.52
C ASN A 115 -14.88 -17.39 -0.13
N LEU A 116 -15.31 -16.39 -0.92
CA LEU A 116 -16.58 -15.68 -0.72
C LEU A 116 -17.78 -16.60 -0.90
N LEU A 117 -17.78 -17.49 -1.91
CA LEU A 117 -18.84 -18.48 -2.12
C LEU A 117 -18.94 -19.47 -0.94
N ASN A 118 -17.80 -19.94 -0.43
CA ASN A 118 -17.76 -20.82 0.74
C ASN A 118 -18.31 -20.14 2.01
N LYS A 119 -18.17 -18.81 2.10
CA LYS A 119 -18.78 -17.97 3.16
C LYS A 119 -20.23 -17.54 2.85
N HIS A 120 -20.83 -18.04 1.77
CA HIS A 120 -22.17 -17.64 1.29
C HIS A 120 -22.33 -16.13 0.96
N GLN A 121 -21.23 -15.44 0.66
CA GLN A 121 -21.21 -14.03 0.23
C GLN A 121 -21.37 -13.92 -1.29
N ILE A 122 -22.58 -14.24 -1.77
CA ILE A 122 -22.86 -14.42 -3.21
C ILE A 122 -22.68 -13.12 -4.00
N ASP A 123 -23.15 -11.98 -3.49
CA ASP A 123 -23.05 -10.70 -4.20
C ASP A 123 -21.59 -10.21 -4.31
N GLU A 124 -20.76 -10.43 -3.29
CA GLU A 124 -19.33 -10.16 -3.32
C GLU A 124 -18.63 -11.09 -4.32
N ALA A 125 -18.92 -12.39 -4.30
CA ALA A 125 -18.37 -13.34 -5.27
C ALA A 125 -18.76 -12.95 -6.72
N TYR A 126 -19.98 -12.49 -6.92
CA TYR A 126 -20.46 -12.01 -8.23
C TYR A 126 -19.68 -10.78 -8.72
N THR A 127 -19.17 -9.96 -7.80
CA THR A 127 -18.31 -8.82 -8.14
C THR A 127 -17.00 -9.30 -8.76
N PHE A 128 -16.33 -10.31 -8.18
CA PHE A 128 -15.10 -10.90 -8.73
C PHE A 128 -15.34 -11.61 -10.06
N LEU A 129 -16.50 -12.26 -10.23
CA LEU A 129 -16.87 -12.91 -11.49
C LEU A 129 -16.80 -11.96 -12.69
N HIS A 130 -17.24 -10.71 -12.52
CA HIS A 130 -17.23 -9.72 -13.59
C HIS A 130 -15.86 -9.17 -13.97
N TYR A 131 -14.90 -9.25 -13.05
CA TYR A 131 -13.50 -9.02 -13.37
C TYR A 131 -12.90 -10.21 -14.12
N LEU A 132 -13.34 -11.44 -13.80
CA LEU A 132 -12.77 -12.69 -14.32
C LEU A 132 -13.29 -13.11 -15.71
N GLU A 133 -14.58 -12.92 -15.97
CA GLU A 133 -15.28 -13.50 -17.13
C GLU A 133 -15.74 -12.45 -18.16
N GLY A 134 -15.29 -11.20 -18.05
CA GLY A 134 -15.77 -10.09 -18.87
C GLY A 134 -14.81 -9.60 -19.96
N ASP A 135 -15.37 -9.01 -21.01
CA ASP A 135 -14.64 -8.26 -22.05
C ASP A 135 -14.05 -6.91 -21.56
N HIS A 136 -14.10 -6.62 -20.26
CA HIS A 136 -13.89 -5.26 -19.74
C HIS A 136 -13.10 -5.13 -18.42
N ASP A 137 -12.72 -6.23 -17.74
CA ASP A 137 -12.01 -6.22 -16.45
C ASP A 137 -12.53 -5.14 -15.48
N TYR A 138 -13.81 -5.20 -15.14
CA TYR A 138 -14.42 -4.17 -14.29
C TYR A 138 -13.85 -4.23 -12.88
N ILE A 139 -13.27 -3.13 -12.42
CA ILE A 139 -12.67 -3.03 -11.09
C ILE A 139 -13.62 -2.24 -10.19
N THR A 140 -14.20 -2.92 -9.21
CA THR A 140 -14.98 -2.26 -8.17
C THR A 140 -14.10 -1.90 -6.97
N PRO A 141 -14.56 -1.02 -6.07
CA PRO A 141 -13.88 -0.75 -4.81
C PRO A 141 -13.56 -2.00 -4.00
N LEU A 142 -14.46 -3.00 -3.96
CA LEU A 142 -14.21 -4.26 -3.27
C LEU A 142 -12.98 -5.00 -3.82
N ILE A 143 -12.88 -5.15 -5.15
CA ILE A 143 -11.75 -5.81 -5.79
C ILE A 143 -10.48 -4.99 -5.56
N LEU A 144 -10.56 -3.67 -5.73
CA LEU A 144 -9.41 -2.80 -5.59
C LEU A 144 -8.84 -2.84 -4.17
N MET A 145 -9.71 -2.75 -3.15
CA MET A 145 -9.29 -2.72 -1.75
C MET A 145 -8.86 -4.09 -1.24
N THR A 146 -9.44 -5.17 -1.75
CA THR A 146 -8.92 -6.53 -1.48
C THR A 146 -7.49 -6.65 -1.98
N ASN A 147 -7.22 -6.15 -3.19
CA ASN A 147 -5.90 -6.28 -3.80
C ASN A 147 -4.89 -5.21 -3.33
N ILE A 148 -5.29 -4.02 -2.90
CA ILE A 148 -4.33 -3.03 -2.40
C ILE A 148 -3.66 -3.48 -1.09
N HIS A 149 -4.39 -4.27 -0.28
CA HIS A 149 -3.90 -4.82 0.99
C HIS A 149 -3.14 -6.14 0.88
N THR A 150 -2.88 -6.60 -0.35
CA THR A 150 -1.95 -7.70 -0.57
C THR A 150 -0.53 -7.15 -0.69
N MET A 151 0.44 -7.90 -0.18
CA MET A 151 1.83 -7.60 -0.45
C MET A 151 2.12 -7.81 -1.93
N LYS A 152 2.76 -6.82 -2.55
CA LYS A 152 3.12 -6.89 -3.96
C LYS A 152 4.31 -7.79 -4.18
N THR A 153 4.22 -8.58 -5.22
CA THR A 153 5.29 -9.41 -5.78
C THR A 153 6.25 -8.54 -6.59
N ASP A 154 7.44 -9.07 -6.85
CA ASP A 154 8.40 -8.40 -7.72
C ASP A 154 7.88 -8.24 -9.15
N ALA A 155 7.13 -9.21 -9.67
CA ALA A 155 6.48 -9.13 -10.98
C ALA A 155 5.48 -7.96 -11.07
N GLU A 156 4.63 -7.77 -10.05
CA GLU A 156 3.70 -6.63 -9.99
C GLU A 156 4.44 -5.29 -10.01
N LEU A 157 5.52 -5.18 -9.23
CA LEU A 157 6.31 -3.95 -9.17
C LEU A 157 7.05 -3.67 -10.48
N LYS A 158 7.55 -4.72 -11.17
CA LYS A 158 8.12 -4.61 -12.52
C LYS A 158 7.08 -4.13 -13.53
N ILE A 159 5.86 -4.66 -13.49
CA ILE A 159 4.74 -4.21 -14.36
C ILE A 159 4.42 -2.73 -14.13
N ILE A 160 4.32 -2.28 -12.87
CA ILE A 160 4.04 -0.87 -12.58
C ILE A 160 5.21 0.02 -13.01
N ALA A 161 6.46 -0.40 -12.78
CA ALA A 161 7.63 0.34 -13.22
C ALA A 161 7.66 0.53 -14.74
N GLU A 162 7.23 -0.49 -15.50
CA GLU A 162 7.13 -0.43 -16.96
C GLU A 162 6.13 0.62 -17.46
N ILE A 163 5.02 0.83 -16.74
CA ILE A 163 4.07 1.92 -17.04
C ILE A 163 4.80 3.27 -17.01
N PHE A 164 5.70 3.46 -16.05
CA PHE A 164 6.52 4.68 -15.89
C PHE A 164 7.81 4.67 -16.72
N ASN A 165 7.92 3.74 -17.66
CA ASN A 165 9.04 3.62 -18.59
C ASN A 165 10.38 3.28 -17.91
N TYR A 166 10.33 2.63 -16.75
CA TYR A 166 11.47 2.00 -16.10
C TYR A 166 11.56 0.53 -16.49
N GLU A 167 12.73 0.11 -16.94
CA GLU A 167 13.02 -1.27 -17.30
C GLU A 167 13.78 -1.97 -16.19
N PHE A 168 13.44 -3.23 -15.95
CA PHE A 168 14.18 -4.05 -15.00
C PHE A 168 15.48 -4.55 -15.61
N LEU A 169 16.61 -4.22 -14.95
CA LEU A 169 17.93 -4.71 -15.36
C LEU A 169 18.20 -6.05 -14.69
N TYR A 170 17.97 -7.13 -15.43
CA TYR A 170 18.29 -8.48 -15.00
C TYR A 170 19.78 -8.61 -14.66
N GLN A 171 20.04 -9.07 -13.43
CA GLN A 171 21.36 -9.47 -12.97
C GLN A 171 21.50 -10.99 -13.11
N ASP A 172 22.74 -11.44 -13.27
CA ASP A 172 23.05 -12.86 -13.19
C ASP A 172 22.84 -13.31 -11.75
N SER A 173 21.70 -13.97 -11.50
CA SER A 173 21.25 -14.37 -10.18
C SER A 173 20.88 -15.85 -10.15
N GLU A 174 21.47 -16.60 -9.22
CA GLU A 174 21.23 -18.04 -9.08
C GLU A 174 19.79 -18.35 -8.64
N ASP A 175 19.13 -17.39 -7.99
CA ASP A 175 17.77 -17.54 -7.45
C ASP A 175 16.65 -17.26 -8.47
N GLN A 176 17.02 -17.01 -9.73
CA GLN A 176 16.10 -16.77 -10.85
C GLN A 176 15.20 -15.53 -10.73
N THR A 177 15.34 -14.71 -9.69
CA THR A 177 14.59 -13.44 -9.58
C THR A 177 15.08 -12.36 -10.53
N GLY A 178 16.33 -12.52 -10.99
CA GLY A 178 17.08 -11.53 -11.77
C GLY A 178 17.49 -10.29 -10.96
N ALA A 179 17.23 -10.26 -9.65
CA ALA A 179 17.61 -9.15 -8.79
C ALA A 179 19.08 -9.27 -8.37
N PHE A 180 19.67 -8.15 -7.98
CA PHE A 180 20.98 -8.15 -7.37
C PHE A 180 20.88 -8.70 -5.94
N TYR A 181 21.78 -9.60 -5.53
CA TYR A 181 21.81 -10.13 -4.16
C TYR A 181 23.23 -10.52 -3.72
N PHE A 182 23.36 -10.74 -2.41
CA PHE A 182 24.59 -11.23 -1.79
C PHE A 182 24.36 -12.64 -1.25
N SER A 183 25.20 -13.57 -1.69
CA SER A 183 25.16 -14.97 -1.26
C SER A 183 25.72 -15.13 0.15
N LYS A 184 25.56 -16.33 0.73
CA LYS A 184 26.22 -16.68 2.01
C LYS A 184 27.71 -16.39 2.03
N GLN A 185 28.38 -16.65 0.91
CA GLN A 185 29.83 -16.47 0.77
C GLN A 185 30.21 -14.99 0.73
N ASP A 186 29.31 -14.13 0.26
CA ASP A 186 29.50 -12.68 0.26
C ASP A 186 29.33 -12.08 1.67
N LEU A 187 28.46 -12.68 2.49
CA LEU A 187 28.05 -12.17 3.80
C LEU A 187 28.96 -12.60 4.97
N VAL A 188 30.23 -12.94 4.70
CA VAL A 188 31.23 -13.35 5.70
C VAL A 188 31.94 -12.16 6.35
N LYS A 189 32.67 -12.36 7.46
CA LYS A 189 33.34 -11.27 8.20
C LYS A 189 34.43 -10.57 7.37
N LYS A 190 35.23 -11.33 6.62
CA LYS A 190 36.28 -10.81 5.74
C LYS A 190 35.74 -10.71 4.32
N ILE A 191 35.50 -9.49 3.83
CA ILE A 191 34.85 -9.24 2.54
C ILE A 191 35.71 -9.79 1.39
N PRO A 192 35.21 -10.80 0.63
CA PRO A 192 35.86 -11.29 -0.58
C PRO A 192 35.96 -10.21 -1.66
N GLU A 193 36.94 -10.31 -2.56
CA GLU A 193 37.10 -9.32 -3.65
C GLU A 193 35.88 -9.28 -4.57
N THR A 194 35.30 -10.44 -4.87
CA THR A 194 34.04 -10.56 -5.64
C THR A 194 32.89 -9.79 -5.00
N THR A 195 32.80 -9.78 -3.67
CA THR A 195 31.80 -9.02 -2.93
C THR A 195 32.05 -7.52 -3.01
N LYS A 196 33.31 -7.09 -3.02
CA LYS A 196 33.66 -5.67 -3.22
C LYS A 196 33.27 -5.22 -4.62
N GLU A 197 33.55 -6.02 -5.65
CA GLU A 197 33.14 -5.75 -7.04
C GLU A 197 31.61 -5.66 -7.16
N LYS A 198 30.89 -6.60 -6.55
CA LYS A 198 29.43 -6.56 -6.45
C LYS A 198 28.95 -5.25 -5.81
N TRP A 199 29.53 -4.87 -4.67
CA TRP A 199 29.15 -3.62 -4.00
C TRP A 199 29.48 -2.38 -4.85
N LYS A 200 30.65 -2.31 -5.49
CA LYS A 200 31.00 -1.21 -6.41
C LYS A 200 29.96 -1.06 -7.53
N LYS A 201 29.54 -2.16 -8.15
CA LYS A 201 28.50 -2.16 -9.17
C LYS A 201 27.17 -1.62 -8.64
N LEU A 202 26.83 -1.95 -7.40
CA LEU A 202 25.63 -1.45 -6.74
C LEU A 202 25.73 0.05 -6.40
N GLU A 203 26.91 0.53 -5.98
CA GLU A 203 27.21 1.97 -5.84
C GLU A 203 27.08 2.70 -7.19
N GLU A 204 27.60 2.15 -8.28
CA GLU A 204 27.49 2.70 -9.64
C GLU A 204 26.02 2.85 -10.07
N PHE A 205 25.19 1.83 -9.82
CA PHE A 205 23.76 1.92 -10.07
C PHE A 205 23.10 3.00 -9.21
N SER A 206 23.41 3.05 -7.92
CA SER A 206 22.85 4.06 -7.01
C SER A 206 23.26 5.49 -7.38
N ASN A 207 24.44 5.65 -7.98
CA ASN A 207 24.95 6.95 -8.40
C ASN A 207 24.39 7.43 -9.75
N ASN A 208 23.69 6.56 -10.49
CA ASN A 208 23.08 6.91 -11.76
C ASN A 208 21.68 7.54 -11.53
N PRO A 209 21.44 8.80 -11.93
CA PRO A 209 20.16 9.46 -11.71
C PRO A 209 18.99 8.84 -12.49
N GLU A 210 19.27 8.10 -13.57
CA GLU A 210 18.26 7.39 -14.36
C GLU A 210 17.91 6.01 -13.76
N VAL A 211 18.58 5.60 -12.70
CA VAL A 211 18.34 4.32 -12.03
C VAL A 211 17.61 4.55 -10.70
N ILE A 212 16.57 3.76 -10.47
CA ILE A 212 15.91 3.63 -9.18
C ILE A 212 16.17 2.21 -8.66
N ILE A 213 16.28 2.06 -7.34
CA ILE A 213 16.52 0.76 -6.73
C ILE A 213 15.46 0.49 -5.67
N LEU A 214 14.66 -0.55 -5.90
CA LEU A 214 13.75 -1.10 -4.90
C LEU A 214 14.51 -2.16 -4.08
N TYR A 215 14.46 -2.05 -2.77
CA TYR A 215 15.02 -3.05 -1.86
C TYR A 215 13.91 -3.95 -1.34
N GLY A 216 14.02 -5.25 -1.59
CA GLY A 216 13.13 -6.27 -1.07
C GLY A 216 13.78 -6.98 0.11
N GLN A 217 13.12 -6.93 1.27
CA GLN A 217 13.53 -7.62 2.48
C GLN A 217 12.38 -8.53 2.95
N PHE A 218 12.45 -9.81 2.59
CA PHE A 218 11.38 -10.79 2.81
C PHE A 218 10.02 -10.32 2.27
N HIS A 219 9.19 -9.76 3.15
CA HIS A 219 7.83 -9.31 2.89
C HIS A 219 7.68 -7.80 2.96
N HIS A 220 8.79 -7.07 2.84
CA HIS A 220 8.83 -5.62 2.95
C HIS A 220 9.62 -5.00 1.80
N TRP A 221 9.15 -3.84 1.34
CA TRP A 221 9.72 -3.11 0.21
C TRP A 221 10.14 -1.71 0.64
N LEU A 222 11.39 -1.34 0.38
CA LEU A 222 11.96 -0.04 0.73
C LEU A 222 12.50 0.69 -0.50
N ALA A 223 12.48 2.02 -0.45
CA ALA A 223 12.94 2.90 -1.52
C ALA A 223 14.39 3.33 -1.25
N ILE A 224 15.36 2.83 -2.01
CA ILE A 224 16.77 3.20 -1.81
C ILE A 224 17.02 4.63 -2.27
N ARG A 225 17.66 5.40 -1.38
CA ARG A 225 18.14 6.76 -1.61
C ARG A 225 19.58 6.79 -2.07
N GLY A 226 20.42 5.96 -1.48
CA GLY A 226 21.86 5.94 -1.75
C GLY A 226 22.52 4.68 -1.23
N ILE A 227 23.56 4.23 -1.92
CA ILE A 227 24.43 3.13 -1.51
C ILE A 227 25.86 3.62 -1.59
N TYR A 228 26.56 3.58 -0.47
CA TYR A 228 27.88 4.22 -0.35
C TYR A 228 28.69 3.64 0.81
N ARG A 229 29.97 4.00 0.85
CA ARG A 229 30.86 3.77 1.98
C ARG A 229 31.05 5.07 2.76
N ILE A 230 31.00 5.03 4.09
CA ILE A 230 31.06 6.21 4.98
C ILE A 230 32.26 7.10 4.65
N HIS A 231 33.42 6.52 4.29
CA HIS A 231 34.60 7.31 3.98
C HIS A 231 34.39 8.28 2.80
N GLN A 232 33.54 7.93 1.83
CA GLN A 232 33.21 8.78 0.69
C GLN A 232 32.47 10.05 1.12
N LEU A 233 31.71 9.99 2.22
CA LEU A 233 31.08 11.17 2.85
C LEU A 233 32.06 12.02 3.65
N THR A 234 33.06 11.41 4.30
CA THR A 234 34.09 12.18 5.02
C THR A 234 35.02 12.92 4.07
N HIS A 235 35.32 12.36 2.89
CA HIS A 235 36.04 13.09 1.85
C HIS A 235 35.24 14.28 1.32
N LEU A 236 33.91 14.17 1.14
CA LEU A 236 33.06 15.31 0.79
C LEU A 236 33.21 16.49 1.77
N LYS A 237 33.14 16.21 3.07
CA LYS A 237 33.30 17.25 4.11
C LYS A 237 34.69 17.85 4.09
N LYS A 238 35.73 17.00 4.02
CA LYS A 238 37.11 17.47 3.90
C LYS A 238 37.33 18.32 2.65
N THR A 239 36.83 17.95 1.47
CA THR A 239 37.00 18.75 0.25
C THR A 239 36.25 20.08 0.32
N GLN A 240 35.07 20.12 0.96
CA GLN A 240 34.34 21.37 1.25
C GLN A 240 35.09 22.27 2.26
N ASP A 241 35.80 21.67 3.22
CA ASP A 241 36.59 22.39 4.22
C ASP A 241 38.01 22.77 3.71
N ILE A 242 38.58 22.02 2.76
CA ILE A 242 39.94 22.18 2.20
C ILE A 242 39.99 23.26 1.11
N GLU A 243 38.87 23.75 0.59
CA GLU A 243 38.84 25.05 -0.11
C GLU A 243 39.34 26.22 0.77
N ASN A 244 39.63 25.99 2.07
CA ASN A 244 40.23 26.96 2.97
C ASN A 244 41.62 26.60 3.56
N LEU A 245 42.24 25.45 3.32
CA LEU A 245 43.55 25.12 3.94
C LEU A 245 44.41 24.15 3.11
N ASP A 246 45.56 24.65 2.67
CA ASP A 246 46.64 23.88 2.04
C ASP A 246 47.32 22.94 3.05
N ASN A 247 47.61 21.72 2.58
CA ASN A 247 48.43 20.66 3.18
C ASN A 247 47.75 19.68 4.15
N ILE A 248 47.33 18.53 3.62
CA ILE A 248 47.30 17.27 4.38
C ILE A 248 47.77 16.13 3.47
N GLU A 249 49.05 15.75 3.59
CA GLU A 249 49.56 14.46 3.12
C GLU A 249 49.36 13.44 4.25
N GLU A 250 48.26 12.69 4.22
CA GLU A 250 48.11 11.45 4.99
C GLU A 250 48.23 10.25 4.05
N SER A 251 49.09 9.31 4.43
CA SER A 251 49.51 8.13 3.67
C SER A 251 48.36 7.23 3.18
N ASP A 252 48.28 7.01 1.86
CA ASP A 252 47.25 6.25 1.14
C ASP A 252 47.04 4.80 1.64
N GLU A 253 48.07 4.12 2.17
CA GLU A 253 47.99 2.69 2.54
C GLU A 253 47.12 2.40 3.78
N LYS A 254 46.92 3.36 4.70
CA LYS A 254 46.00 3.16 5.82
C LYS A 254 44.53 3.29 5.39
N ILE A 255 44.25 4.09 4.36
CA ILE A 255 42.90 4.42 3.90
C ILE A 255 42.20 3.20 3.30
N GLU A 256 42.87 2.39 2.48
CA GLU A 256 42.30 1.19 1.85
C GLU A 256 41.76 0.14 2.86
N SER A 257 42.39 -0.01 4.02
CA SER A 257 41.93 -0.95 5.06
C SER A 257 40.65 -0.50 5.77
N TYR A 258 40.36 0.82 5.77
CA TYR A 258 39.09 1.39 6.22
C TYR A 258 38.02 1.39 5.11
N GLU A 259 38.41 1.32 3.83
CA GLU A 259 37.47 1.40 2.70
C GLU A 259 36.46 0.24 2.67
N TRP A 260 36.89 -0.98 3.03
CA TRP A 260 36.09 -2.21 2.87
C TRP A 260 35.68 -2.82 4.20
N ASN A 261 35.06 -2.00 5.06
CA ASN A 261 34.49 -2.44 6.32
C ASN A 261 32.96 -2.58 6.21
N ARG A 262 32.42 -3.75 6.58
CA ARG A 262 30.98 -4.05 6.52
C ARG A 262 30.09 -3.05 7.28
N LYS A 263 30.60 -2.45 8.35
CA LYS A 263 29.89 -1.42 9.13
C LYS A 263 29.94 -0.03 8.49
N SER A 264 30.85 0.17 7.55
CA SER A 264 31.01 1.43 6.82
C SER A 264 30.29 1.42 5.47
N MET A 265 29.82 0.27 5.01
CA MET A 265 29.05 0.10 3.78
C MET A 265 27.57 0.28 4.10
N ILE A 266 26.98 1.38 3.64
CA ILE A 266 25.66 1.88 4.04
C ILE A 266 24.69 1.81 2.86
N ILE A 267 23.47 1.41 3.17
CA ILE A 267 22.30 1.50 2.31
C ILE A 267 21.34 2.46 3.02
N ASP A 268 21.15 3.63 2.43
CA ASP A 268 20.22 4.66 2.90
C ASP A 268 18.90 4.50 2.15
N MET A 269 17.79 4.35 2.87
CA MET A 269 16.48 4.05 2.26
C MET A 269 15.33 4.70 3.02
N ASN A 270 14.23 4.97 2.32
CA ASN A 270 12.96 5.33 2.93
C ASN A 270 12.11 4.08 3.19
N ASP A 271 11.56 4.00 4.39
CA ASP A 271 10.66 2.96 4.84
C ASP A 271 9.21 3.46 4.83
N PRO A 272 8.34 2.95 3.93
CA PRO A 272 6.94 3.35 3.90
C PRO A 272 6.15 2.93 5.14
N ALA A 273 6.57 1.90 5.88
CA ALA A 273 5.85 1.44 7.07
C ALA A 273 5.93 2.42 8.23
N THR A 274 7.08 3.07 8.36
CA THR A 274 7.32 4.07 9.42
C THR A 274 7.26 5.50 8.89
N SER A 275 7.20 5.69 7.57
CA SER A 275 7.36 6.99 6.91
C SER A 275 8.68 7.70 7.31
N THR A 276 9.75 6.93 7.52
CA THR A 276 11.04 7.43 7.95
C THR A 276 12.17 7.01 7.02
N THR A 277 13.31 7.69 7.14
CA THR A 277 14.56 7.23 6.55
C THR A 277 15.25 6.28 7.52
N VAL A 278 15.68 5.12 7.01
CA VAL A 278 16.46 4.13 7.74
C VAL A 278 17.78 3.87 7.03
N GLN A 279 18.79 3.47 7.79
CA GLN A 279 20.09 3.08 7.27
C GLN A 279 20.37 1.64 7.67
N LEU A 280 20.86 0.87 6.69
CA LEU A 280 21.26 -0.51 6.88
C LEU A 280 22.72 -0.66 6.49
N ASN A 281 23.50 -1.32 7.35
CA ASN A 281 24.89 -1.63 7.07
C ASN A 281 24.99 -2.97 6.36
N PHE A 282 26.00 -3.17 5.51
CA PHE A 282 26.25 -4.46 4.85
C PHE A 282 26.36 -5.65 5.84
N SER A 283 26.73 -5.41 7.11
CA SER A 283 26.72 -6.43 8.15
C SER A 283 25.34 -6.96 8.53
N GLN A 284 24.27 -6.23 8.21
CA GLN A 284 22.88 -6.57 8.53
C GLN A 284 22.15 -7.24 7.36
N LEU A 285 22.79 -7.30 6.18
CA LEU A 285 22.20 -7.97 5.03
C LEU A 285 22.05 -9.48 5.26
N SER A 286 20.98 -10.02 4.68
CA SER A 286 20.64 -11.43 4.67
C SER A 286 20.69 -12.03 3.26
N GLU A 287 20.78 -13.36 3.15
CA GLU A 287 20.70 -14.06 1.87
C GLU A 287 19.34 -13.90 1.17
N GLY A 288 18.31 -13.43 1.88
CA GLY A 288 16.98 -13.16 1.34
C GLY A 288 16.81 -11.74 0.78
N ASP A 289 17.80 -10.87 0.97
CA ASP A 289 17.69 -9.47 0.58
C ASP A 289 17.95 -9.29 -0.91
N ARG A 290 17.14 -8.46 -1.56
CA ARG A 290 17.17 -8.25 -3.02
C ARG A 290 17.20 -6.78 -3.37
N PHE A 291 17.99 -6.42 -4.38
CA PHE A 291 18.02 -5.08 -4.94
C PHE A 291 17.56 -5.15 -6.39
N TYR A 292 16.38 -4.60 -6.64
CA TYR A 292 15.76 -4.57 -7.95
C TYR A 292 16.17 -3.29 -8.66
N ILE A 293 17.06 -3.43 -9.65
CA ILE A 293 17.62 -2.31 -10.40
C ILE A 293 16.67 -1.98 -11.55
N LEU A 294 16.10 -0.79 -11.53
CA LEU A 294 15.16 -0.31 -12.53
C LEU A 294 15.74 0.93 -13.21
N LYS A 295 15.93 0.89 -14.52
CA LYS A 295 16.53 1.98 -15.31
C LYS A 295 15.51 2.66 -16.18
N LYS A 296 15.45 3.98 -16.13
CA LYS A 296 14.60 4.78 -17.02
C LYS A 296 15.07 4.61 -18.46
N ARG A 297 14.16 4.29 -19.37
CA ARG A 297 14.50 4.24 -20.81
C ARG A 297 14.67 5.66 -21.36
N PRO A 298 15.62 5.87 -22.29
CA PRO A 298 15.88 7.19 -22.85
C PRO A 298 14.70 7.74 -23.67
N ASN A 299 13.88 6.86 -24.25
CA ASN A 299 12.72 7.26 -25.03
C ASN A 299 11.54 7.51 -24.09
N THR A 300 11.11 8.76 -23.93
CA THR A 300 9.89 9.11 -23.19
C THR A 300 8.63 8.78 -23.99
N ASP A 301 8.36 7.49 -24.22
CA ASP A 301 7.13 7.06 -24.89
C ASP A 301 6.01 6.81 -23.86
N PHE A 302 5.32 7.88 -23.47
CA PHE A 302 4.13 7.84 -22.62
C PHE A 302 2.83 7.56 -23.40
N LYS A 303 2.88 7.00 -24.62
CA LYS A 303 1.66 6.59 -25.34
C LYS A 303 0.80 5.63 -24.51
N ILE A 304 1.43 4.83 -23.66
CA ILE A 304 0.72 3.89 -22.79
C ILE A 304 -0.24 4.60 -21.84
N PHE A 305 0.07 5.82 -21.35
CA PHE A 305 -0.83 6.61 -20.51
C PHE A 305 -2.15 6.94 -21.22
N LYS A 306 -2.06 7.31 -22.51
CA LYS A 306 -3.25 7.58 -23.34
C LYS A 306 -4.10 6.32 -23.52
N ASN A 307 -3.45 5.16 -23.69
CA ASN A 307 -4.16 3.88 -23.80
C ASN A 307 -4.89 3.55 -22.49
N PHE A 308 -4.24 3.67 -21.34
CA PHE A 308 -4.90 3.49 -20.04
C PHE A 308 -6.10 4.42 -19.88
N LEU A 309 -5.92 5.72 -20.09
CA LEU A 309 -7.01 6.69 -19.96
C LEU A 309 -8.20 6.36 -20.88
N LYS A 310 -7.94 5.88 -22.11
CA LYS A 310 -8.99 5.46 -23.05
C LYS A 310 -9.78 4.26 -22.54
N TYR A 311 -9.11 3.22 -22.04
CA TYR A 311 -9.79 2.04 -21.50
C TYR A 311 -10.57 2.38 -20.23
N ILE A 312 -9.98 3.19 -19.35
CA ILE A 312 -10.62 3.61 -18.09
C ILE A 312 -11.87 4.44 -18.36
N GLU A 313 -11.81 5.40 -19.29
CA GLU A 313 -12.98 6.19 -19.69
C GLU A 313 -14.13 5.33 -20.22
N LYS A 314 -13.81 4.25 -20.94
CA LYS A 314 -14.80 3.31 -21.47
C LYS A 314 -15.48 2.51 -20.36
N ASP A 315 -14.70 2.06 -19.38
CA ASP A 315 -15.17 1.10 -18.37
C ASP A 315 -15.81 1.77 -17.14
N ILE A 316 -15.36 2.97 -16.76
CA ILE A 316 -15.67 3.58 -15.46
C ILE A 316 -17.17 3.77 -15.19
N LYS A 317 -17.95 4.12 -16.22
CA LYS A 317 -19.41 4.31 -16.07
C LYS A 317 -20.12 3.01 -15.68
N GLU A 318 -19.65 1.89 -16.23
CA GLU A 318 -20.22 0.58 -15.95
C GLU A 318 -19.71 0.05 -14.59
N GLU A 319 -18.46 0.32 -14.22
CA GLU A 319 -17.93 0.06 -12.88
C GLU A 319 -18.71 0.80 -11.80
N GLU A 320 -18.99 2.09 -11.98
CA GLU A 320 -19.84 2.90 -11.09
C GLU A 320 -21.25 2.33 -10.95
N LYS A 321 -21.88 2.00 -12.07
CA LYS A 321 -23.23 1.44 -12.08
C LYS A 321 -23.28 0.11 -11.34
N ARG A 322 -22.30 -0.76 -11.57
CA ARG A 322 -22.19 -2.06 -10.89
C ARG A 322 -21.99 -1.90 -9.40
N TRP A 323 -21.11 -0.98 -8.99
CA TRP A 323 -20.88 -0.71 -7.59
C TRP A 323 -22.12 -0.14 -6.89
N LYS A 324 -22.80 0.83 -7.50
CA LYS A 324 -24.08 1.36 -6.99
C LYS A 324 -25.14 0.26 -6.86
N ASN A 325 -25.23 -0.65 -7.83
CA ASN A 325 -26.17 -1.77 -7.78
C ASN A 325 -25.83 -2.75 -6.63
N PHE A 326 -24.55 -3.06 -6.43
CA PHE A 326 -24.08 -3.88 -5.32
C PHE A 326 -24.47 -3.25 -3.97
N LEU A 327 -24.19 -1.96 -3.77
CA LEU A 327 -24.57 -1.24 -2.55
C LEU A 327 -26.08 -1.25 -2.31
N LYS A 328 -26.90 -1.05 -3.36
CA LYS A 328 -28.37 -1.10 -3.26
C LYS A 328 -28.89 -2.44 -2.78
N LYS A 329 -28.26 -3.55 -3.20
CA LYS A 329 -28.63 -4.89 -2.72
C LYS A 329 -28.28 -5.08 -1.24
N LYS A 330 -27.08 -4.70 -0.84
CA LYS A 330 -26.62 -4.80 0.56
C LYS A 330 -27.47 -3.99 1.54
N VAL A 331 -27.95 -2.81 1.15
CA VAL A 331 -28.87 -2.02 1.99
C VAL A 331 -30.20 -2.75 2.21
N LYS A 332 -30.72 -3.44 1.20
CA LYS A 332 -31.98 -4.20 1.31
C LYS A 332 -31.86 -5.46 2.17
N GLU A 333 -30.66 -6.02 2.27
CA GLU A 333 -30.38 -7.24 3.03
C GLU A 333 -30.06 -6.99 4.51
N LYS A 334 -29.77 -5.73 4.91
CA LYS A 334 -29.59 -5.42 6.34
C LYS A 334 -30.86 -5.87 7.09
N PRO A 335 -30.75 -6.80 8.05
CA PRO A 335 -31.92 -7.27 8.78
C PRO A 335 -32.57 -6.05 9.43
N LYS A 336 -33.87 -5.85 9.19
CA LYS A 336 -34.66 -4.94 10.02
C LYS A 336 -34.33 -5.29 11.45
N GLN A 337 -33.88 -4.32 12.25
CA GLN A 337 -33.74 -4.50 13.69
C GLN A 337 -35.03 -5.18 14.16
N LYS A 338 -34.93 -6.45 14.56
CA LYS A 338 -36.02 -7.07 15.29
C LYS A 338 -36.10 -6.23 16.56
N GLU A 339 -37.21 -5.53 16.75
CA GLU A 339 -37.56 -5.04 18.08
C GLU A 339 -37.38 -6.23 19.03
N PRO A 340 -36.69 -6.05 20.18
CA PRO A 340 -36.51 -7.14 21.11
C PRO A 340 -37.89 -7.59 21.61
N THR A 341 -38.47 -8.60 20.97
CA THR A 341 -39.50 -9.43 21.59
C THR A 341 -38.79 -10.21 22.67
N ILE A 342 -38.78 -9.64 23.88
CA ILE A 342 -38.47 -10.39 25.07
C ILE A 342 -39.66 -11.33 25.26
N ASP A 343 -39.56 -12.55 24.74
CA ASP A 343 -40.43 -13.64 25.18
C ASP A 343 -40.03 -13.96 26.62
N LEU A 344 -40.58 -13.19 27.56
CA LEU A 344 -40.47 -13.50 28.99
C LEU A 344 -41.11 -14.88 29.19
N THR A 345 -40.34 -15.82 29.72
CA THR A 345 -40.90 -17.10 30.16
C THR A 345 -41.98 -16.86 31.21
N ASP A 346 -42.96 -17.77 31.36
CA ASP A 346 -44.03 -17.61 32.36
C ASP A 346 -43.48 -17.37 33.79
N GLU A 347 -42.29 -17.90 34.10
CA GLU A 347 -41.58 -17.62 35.35
C GLU A 347 -41.05 -16.19 35.42
N GLU A 348 -40.46 -15.65 34.36
CA GLU A 348 -39.95 -14.27 34.32
C GLU A 348 -41.09 -13.24 34.34
N ALA A 349 -42.21 -13.54 33.65
CA ALA A 349 -43.43 -12.73 33.71
C ALA A 349 -44.06 -12.75 35.12
N SER A 350 -44.06 -13.90 35.78
CA SER A 350 -44.53 -14.05 37.17
C SER A 350 -43.63 -13.29 38.17
N ILE A 351 -42.32 -13.34 37.98
CA ILE A 351 -41.35 -12.58 38.78
C ILE A 351 -41.55 -11.08 38.56
N ALA A 352 -41.70 -10.63 37.31
CA ALA A 352 -41.94 -9.21 36.99
C ALA A 352 -43.25 -8.71 37.60
N ALA A 353 -44.36 -9.47 37.48
CA ALA A 353 -45.64 -9.13 38.08
C ALA A 353 -45.58 -9.07 39.62
N LYS A 354 -44.79 -9.96 40.25
CA LYS A 354 -44.56 -9.96 41.69
C LYS A 354 -43.78 -8.73 42.15
N TYR A 355 -42.80 -8.28 41.37
CA TYR A 355 -42.04 -7.06 41.66
C TYR A 355 -42.88 -5.80 41.43
N GLU A 356 -43.68 -5.72 40.36
CA GLU A 356 -44.59 -4.59 40.13
C GLU A 356 -45.64 -4.46 41.22
N SER A 357 -46.22 -5.58 41.68
CA SER A 357 -47.17 -5.59 42.80
C SER A 357 -46.52 -5.05 44.08
N LYS A 358 -45.28 -5.47 44.37
CA LYS A 358 -44.52 -5.02 45.54
C LYS A 358 -44.11 -3.55 45.46
N ILE A 359 -43.82 -3.04 44.26
CA ILE A 359 -43.54 -1.61 44.02
C ILE A 359 -44.81 -0.77 44.21
N LYS A 360 -45.97 -1.25 43.74
CA LYS A 360 -47.26 -0.60 44.02
C LYS A 360 -47.60 -0.59 45.51
N GLU A 361 -47.37 -1.69 46.22
CA GLU A 361 -47.59 -1.77 47.68
C GLU A 361 -46.69 -0.79 48.47
N ILE A 362 -45.46 -0.56 48.00
CA ILE A 362 -44.55 0.45 48.56
C ILE A 362 -45.02 1.88 48.25
N LEU A 363 -45.55 2.12 47.05
CA LEU A 363 -46.03 3.43 46.61
C LEU A 363 -47.39 3.81 47.22
N ASP A 364 -48.26 2.83 47.48
CA ASP A 364 -49.61 3.03 48.04
C ASP A 364 -49.62 3.11 49.59
N GLY A 365 -48.44 3.10 50.22
CA GLY A 365 -48.26 3.59 51.59
C GLY A 365 -48.82 2.71 52.70
N SER A 366 -48.89 1.38 52.51
CA SER A 366 -49.41 0.44 53.52
C SER A 366 -48.34 -0.42 54.20
N ILE A 367 -47.23 0.16 54.67
CA ILE A 367 -46.45 -0.44 55.77
C ILE A 367 -46.18 0.61 56.86
N ASN A 368 -46.84 0.37 57.98
CA ASN A 368 -46.62 0.97 59.29
C ASN A 368 -45.15 0.91 59.72
N SER A 369 -44.66 2.07 60.16
CA SER A 369 -43.72 2.34 61.26
C SER A 369 -42.71 1.26 61.69
N ASN A 370 -41.45 1.69 61.71
CA ASN A 370 -40.29 1.10 62.39
C ASN A 370 -39.52 0.03 61.62
N GLN A 371 -38.72 0.46 60.64
CA GLN A 371 -37.33 0.01 60.48
C GLN A 371 -36.60 0.94 59.51
N GLU A 372 -35.67 1.74 60.02
CA GLU A 372 -34.69 2.47 59.21
C GLU A 372 -33.80 1.47 58.46
N GLN A 373 -33.92 1.42 57.14
CA GLN A 373 -32.87 0.86 56.29
C GLN A 373 -32.46 1.90 55.25
N LYS A 374 -31.24 2.40 55.42
CA LYS A 374 -30.54 3.32 54.51
C LYS A 374 -30.30 2.65 53.16
N TYR A 375 -31.07 3.01 52.15
CA TYR A 375 -30.68 2.81 50.75
C TYR A 375 -30.24 4.15 50.14
N ARG A 376 -28.95 4.23 49.78
CA ARG A 376 -28.40 5.34 48.98
C ARG A 376 -28.92 5.19 47.55
N ILE A 377 -29.87 6.03 47.15
CA ILE A 377 -30.20 6.23 45.75
C ILE A 377 -29.08 7.09 45.15
N ILE A 378 -28.25 6.50 44.29
CA ILE A 378 -27.30 7.25 43.46
C ILE A 378 -28.12 7.87 42.32
N LYS A 379 -28.39 9.18 42.41
CA LYS A 379 -28.88 9.95 41.25
C LYS A 379 -27.75 10.01 40.21
N LEU A 380 -27.88 9.23 39.14
CA LEU A 380 -27.11 9.47 37.92
C LEU A 380 -27.56 10.81 37.34
N LYS A 381 -26.61 11.72 37.11
CA LYS A 381 -26.85 13.02 36.50
C LYS A 381 -27.29 12.80 35.04
N GLU A 382 -28.39 13.44 34.65
CA GLU A 382 -28.77 13.53 33.24
C GLU A 382 -27.64 14.19 32.43
N PRO A 383 -27.32 13.67 31.23
CA PRO A 383 -26.34 14.29 30.36
C PRO A 383 -26.84 15.64 29.85
N PRO A 384 -25.94 16.62 29.63
CA PRO A 384 -26.33 17.96 29.23
C PRO A 384 -26.93 17.99 27.82
N ASN A 385 -27.99 18.78 27.70
CA ASN A 385 -28.75 19.04 26.50
C ASN A 385 -27.85 19.70 25.44
N VAL A 386 -27.57 18.99 24.34
CA VAL A 386 -26.84 19.54 23.19
C VAL A 386 -27.85 20.19 22.26
N ASN A 387 -27.74 21.50 22.16
CA ASN A 387 -28.57 22.39 21.35
C ASN A 387 -28.82 21.86 19.92
N GLU A 388 -30.09 21.91 19.53
CA GLU A 388 -30.57 21.74 18.17
C GLU A 388 -29.98 22.81 17.25
N ALA A 389 -29.28 22.38 16.20
CA ALA A 389 -29.00 23.20 15.03
C ALA A 389 -30.17 23.05 14.01
N PRO A 390 -30.52 24.11 13.26
CA PRO A 390 -31.72 24.13 12.44
C PRO A 390 -31.63 23.15 11.27
N LYS A 391 -32.72 22.40 11.06
CA LYS A 391 -32.94 21.54 9.89
C LYS A 391 -33.09 22.40 8.63
N GLU A 392 -32.04 22.47 7.81
CA GLU A 392 -32.20 22.75 6.39
C GLU A 392 -32.75 21.50 5.69
N LYS A 393 -33.89 21.66 5.02
CA LYS A 393 -34.40 20.70 4.05
C LYS A 393 -33.51 20.78 2.81
N SER A 394 -32.70 19.76 2.57
CA SER A 394 -32.11 19.50 1.26
C SER A 394 -32.53 18.12 0.76
N GLU A 395 -32.91 18.10 -0.51
CA GLU A 395 -33.49 17.00 -1.28
C GLU A 395 -32.71 15.67 -1.18
N ASP A 396 -33.47 14.57 -1.30
CA ASP A 396 -33.10 13.15 -1.37
C ASP A 396 -31.61 12.85 -1.67
N ASN A 397 -30.79 12.81 -0.61
CA ASN A 397 -29.54 12.06 -0.60
C ASN A 397 -29.80 10.74 0.13
N GLU A 398 -30.00 9.66 -0.62
CA GLU A 398 -29.92 8.31 -0.05
C GLU A 398 -28.51 8.13 0.54
N ASP A 399 -28.44 8.06 1.87
CA ASP A 399 -27.20 7.88 2.63
C ASP A 399 -26.76 6.41 2.48
N TYR A 400 -26.00 6.12 1.41
CA TYR A 400 -25.42 4.80 1.18
C TYR A 400 -24.40 4.48 2.30
N PRO A 401 -24.33 3.23 2.80
CA PRO A 401 -23.30 2.82 3.75
C PRO A 401 -21.90 3.12 3.20
N LYS A 402 -20.98 3.59 4.05
CA LYS A 402 -19.60 3.79 3.61
C LYS A 402 -18.97 2.41 3.40
N PHE A 403 -18.13 2.27 2.36
CA PHE A 403 -17.41 1.02 2.08
C PHE A 403 -16.69 0.44 3.31
N TRP A 404 -16.13 1.32 4.15
CA TRP A 404 -15.41 0.95 5.38
C TRP A 404 -16.32 0.36 6.46
N ASP A 405 -17.58 0.82 6.55
CA ASP A 405 -18.56 0.27 7.49
C ASP A 405 -18.93 -1.19 7.14
N MET A 406 -18.48 -1.70 5.99
CA MET A 406 -18.67 -3.09 5.55
C MET A 406 -17.41 -3.96 5.70
N MET A 407 -16.26 -3.36 6.03
CA MET A 407 -14.97 -4.07 6.16
C MET A 407 -14.61 -4.36 7.62
N ASP A 408 -15.32 -3.78 8.59
CA ASP A 408 -15.04 -3.89 10.03
C ASP A 408 -15.74 -5.08 10.73
N ASP A 409 -16.51 -5.91 10.00
CA ASP A 409 -17.17 -7.12 10.51
C ASP A 409 -16.30 -8.39 10.30
N GLU A 410 -15.08 -8.42 10.84
CA GLU A 410 -14.27 -9.66 11.00
C GLU A 410 -13.93 -9.96 12.46
#